data_AF-A0A851GRP9-F1
#
_entry.id   AF-A0A851GRP9-F1
#
_cell.length_a   1.000
_cell.length_b   1.000
_cell.length_c   1.000
_cell.angle_alpha   90.00
_cell.angle_beta   90.00
_cell.angle_gamma   90.00
#
_symmetry.space_group_name_H-M   'P 1'
#
loop_
_entity.id
_entity.type
_entity.pdbx_description
1 polymer ?
#
loop_
_entity_poly.entity_id
_entity_poly.type
_entity_poly.pdbx_seq_one_letter_code
_entity_poly.pdbx_strand_id
1 'polypeptide(L)'
;MRPKWAFQLLPNTPHVLGKGFRVDHDTQAIEDEVNSVLQCKFNFHGISKVVIRLGPKEGDKDYVESHGVAQKLYSDFDVHEYKDLEKNEKIQYMRGIIFEVLDWLYDNFDDAQCFRAAKEKLSEQVAAPDS
;
A
#
# COMPACT_ATOMS: atom_id res chain seq x y z
N MET A 1 20.93 -6.18 3.71
CA MET A 1 20.23 -6.51 2.45
C MET A 1 19.00 -5.62 2.39
N ARG A 2 18.78 -4.86 1.30
CA ARG A 2 17.50 -4.13 1.14
C ARG A 2 16.46 -5.14 0.67
N PRO A 3 15.25 -5.18 1.24
CA PRO A 3 14.20 -6.04 0.70
C PRO A 3 13.92 -5.62 -0.74
N LYS A 4 13.70 -6.61 -1.62
CA LYS A 4 13.31 -6.39 -3.03
C LYS A 4 11.95 -5.67 -3.14
N TRP A 5 11.18 -5.65 -2.05
CA TRP A 5 9.82 -5.14 -1.95
C TRP A 5 9.66 -4.37 -0.63
N ALA A 6 9.77 -3.04 -0.69
CA ALA A 6 9.56 -2.13 0.43
C ALA A 6 8.07 -1.85 0.69
N PHE A 7 7.18 -2.18 -0.25
CA PHE A 7 5.75 -1.95 -0.17
C PHE A 7 4.95 -3.15 -0.70
N GLN A 8 3.84 -3.53 -0.04
CA GLN A 8 2.89 -4.54 -0.51
C GLN A 8 1.46 -4.29 -0.04
N LEU A 9 0.48 -4.74 -0.82
CA LEU A 9 -0.95 -4.83 -0.50
C LEU A 9 -1.31 -6.30 -0.27
N LEU A 10 -1.91 -6.63 0.87
CA LEU A 10 -2.34 -8.00 1.16
C LEU A 10 -3.79 -7.99 1.67
N PRO A 11 -4.70 -8.83 1.16
CA PRO A 11 -5.99 -9.02 1.79
C PRO A 11 -5.83 -9.66 3.17
N ASN A 12 -6.74 -9.37 4.07
CA ASN A 12 -6.71 -9.97 5.40
C ASN A 12 -7.03 -11.45 5.38
N THR A 13 -7.98 -11.83 4.53
CA THR A 13 -8.38 -13.23 4.29
C THR A 13 -7.68 -13.75 3.03
N PRO A 14 -6.97 -14.88 3.09
CA PRO A 14 -6.35 -15.46 1.91
C PRO A 14 -7.42 -15.96 0.93
N HIS A 15 -7.08 -16.03 -0.36
CA HIS A 15 -7.93 -16.54 -1.44
C HIS A 15 -9.16 -15.69 -1.82
N VAL A 16 -9.35 -14.53 -1.19
CA VAL A 16 -10.53 -13.70 -1.44
C VAL A 16 -10.43 -12.86 -2.71
N LEU A 17 -9.22 -12.45 -3.10
CA LEU A 17 -8.96 -11.63 -4.29
C LEU A 17 -8.11 -12.38 -5.33
N GLY A 18 -7.08 -13.10 -4.88
CA GLY A 18 -6.18 -13.87 -5.75
C GLY A 18 -5.61 -15.11 -5.05
N LYS A 19 -4.54 -15.69 -5.59
CA LYS A 19 -3.93 -16.90 -4.98
C LYS A 19 -3.18 -16.54 -3.70
N GLY A 20 -3.59 -17.12 -2.57
CA GLY A 20 -3.00 -16.86 -1.26
C GLY A 20 -3.32 -15.44 -0.80
N PHE A 21 -2.31 -14.66 -0.43
CA PHE A 21 -2.46 -13.25 -0.03
C PHE A 21 -2.19 -12.26 -1.17
N ARG A 22 -2.19 -12.71 -2.42
CA ARG A 22 -2.14 -11.77 -3.55
C ARG A 22 -3.52 -11.20 -3.79
N VAL A 23 -3.57 -9.90 -4.09
CA VAL A 23 -4.81 -9.23 -4.49
C VAL A 23 -5.18 -9.66 -5.91
N ASP A 24 -4.55 -9.14 -6.95
CA ASP A 24 -4.71 -9.60 -8.33
C ASP A 24 -3.48 -9.21 -9.18
N HIS A 25 -3.55 -9.42 -10.51
CA HIS A 25 -2.45 -9.06 -11.41
C HIS A 25 -2.31 -7.54 -11.58
N ASP A 26 -3.42 -6.80 -11.61
CA ASP A 26 -3.39 -5.36 -11.87
C ASP A 26 -2.84 -4.58 -10.66
N THR A 27 -3.10 -5.05 -9.45
CA THR A 27 -2.51 -4.52 -8.21
C THR A 27 -1.01 -4.75 -8.10
N GLN A 28 -0.46 -5.81 -8.70
CA GLN A 28 0.99 -6.01 -8.74
C GLN A 28 1.70 -4.86 -9.46
N ALA A 29 1.13 -4.35 -10.56
CA ALA A 29 1.70 -3.21 -11.28
C ALA A 29 1.75 -1.95 -10.39
N ILE A 30 0.73 -1.74 -9.56
CA ILE A 30 0.68 -0.62 -8.61
C ILE A 30 1.71 -0.81 -7.50
N GLU A 31 1.87 -2.03 -6.97
CA GLU A 31 2.95 -2.32 -6.02
C GLU A 31 4.32 -2.02 -6.64
N ASP A 32 4.55 -2.42 -7.89
CA ASP A 32 5.80 -2.18 -8.60
C ASP A 32 6.06 -0.66 -8.76
N GLU A 33 5.04 0.12 -9.13
CA GLU A 33 5.09 1.58 -9.21
C GLU A 33 5.49 2.20 -7.86
N VAL A 34 4.80 1.82 -6.77
CA VAL A 34 5.10 2.33 -5.43
C VAL A 34 6.52 1.94 -5.02
N ASN A 35 6.92 0.69 -5.22
CA ASN A 35 8.28 0.24 -4.91
C ASN A 35 9.35 0.96 -5.74
N SER A 36 9.03 1.38 -6.96
CA SER A 36 9.95 2.13 -7.82
C SER A 36 10.24 3.54 -7.28
N VAL A 37 9.26 4.17 -6.63
CA VAL A 37 9.40 5.54 -6.07
C VAL A 37 9.78 5.52 -4.59
N LEU A 38 9.37 4.50 -3.85
CA LEU A 38 9.62 4.32 -2.42
C LEU A 38 11.01 3.70 -2.19
N GLN A 39 12.04 4.35 -2.71
CA GLN A 39 13.44 3.91 -2.60
C GLN A 39 14.13 4.38 -1.32
N CYS A 40 13.38 4.88 -0.34
CA CYS A 40 13.92 5.34 0.94
C CYS A 40 14.24 4.18 1.88
N LYS A 41 15.23 4.40 2.76
CA LYS A 41 15.25 3.69 4.03
C LYS A 41 14.25 4.40 4.95
N PHE A 42 13.34 3.64 5.55
CA PHE A 42 12.51 4.19 6.62
C PHE A 42 13.44 4.40 7.82
N ASN A 43 13.68 5.66 8.18
CA ASN A 43 14.60 5.99 9.28
C ASN A 43 13.94 5.79 10.66
N PHE A 44 12.61 5.59 10.69
CA PHE A 44 11.87 5.30 11.91
C PHE A 44 11.88 3.80 12.23
N HIS A 45 12.08 3.50 13.52
CA HIS A 45 11.86 2.21 14.18
C HIS A 45 12.46 0.95 13.50
N GLY A 46 13.50 1.12 12.68
CA GLY A 46 14.15 0.01 11.97
C GLY A 46 13.25 -0.64 10.92
N ILE A 47 12.23 0.06 10.44
CA ILE A 47 11.33 -0.43 9.40
C ILE A 47 12.06 -0.48 8.06
N SER A 48 11.78 -1.52 7.28
CA SER A 48 12.32 -1.72 5.94
C SER A 48 11.25 -2.11 4.92
N LYS A 49 10.01 -2.30 5.39
CA LYS A 49 8.87 -2.71 4.59
C LYS A 49 7.57 -2.16 5.17
N VAL A 50 6.69 -1.70 4.31
CA VAL A 50 5.30 -1.33 4.60
C VAL A 50 4.37 -2.37 3.98
N VAL A 51 3.36 -2.78 4.72
CA VAL A 51 2.30 -3.66 4.26
C VAL A 51 0.96 -3.03 4.59
N ILE A 52 0.09 -2.88 3.60
CA ILE A 52 -1.31 -2.52 3.82
C ILE A 52 -2.14 -3.80 3.86
N ARG A 53 -2.89 -4.00 4.94
CA ARG A 53 -3.79 -5.13 5.14
C ARG A 53 -5.21 -4.71 4.79
N LEU A 54 -5.77 -5.29 3.72
CA LEU A 54 -7.06 -4.91 3.17
C LEU A 54 -8.21 -5.73 3.77
N GLY A 55 -9.21 -5.02 4.27
CA GLY A 55 -10.48 -5.57 4.74
C GLY A 55 -10.52 -5.72 6.25
N PRO A 56 -11.69 -6.03 6.83
CA PRO A 56 -11.83 -6.15 8.26
C PRO A 56 -11.04 -7.35 8.79
N LYS A 57 -10.49 -7.20 9.99
CA LYS A 57 -9.91 -8.30 10.77
C LYS A 57 -10.14 -8.04 12.25
N GLU A 58 -10.98 -8.87 12.87
CA GLU A 58 -11.35 -8.70 14.27
C GLU A 58 -10.13 -8.78 15.20
N GLY A 59 -10.04 -7.83 16.14
CA GLY A 59 -9.01 -7.80 17.18
C GLY A 59 -7.62 -7.31 16.73
N ASP A 60 -7.42 -7.04 15.44
CA ASP A 60 -6.17 -6.47 14.95
C ASP A 60 -6.09 -4.96 15.28
N LYS A 61 -4.89 -4.49 15.63
CA LYS A 61 -4.62 -3.07 15.77
C LYS A 61 -4.56 -2.41 14.39
N ASP A 62 -4.95 -1.14 14.35
CA ASP A 62 -4.87 -0.33 13.14
C ASP A 62 -3.44 -0.27 12.57
N TYR A 63 -2.44 -0.24 13.46
CA TYR A 63 -1.03 -0.23 13.09
C TYR A 63 -0.20 -1.15 13.99
N VAL A 64 0.69 -1.94 13.38
CA VAL A 64 1.62 -2.83 14.08
C VAL A 64 2.99 -2.81 13.41
N GLU A 65 4.05 -2.73 14.21
CA GLU A 65 5.42 -2.94 13.76
C GLU A 65 5.94 -4.29 14.26
N SER A 66 6.50 -5.10 13.37
CA SER A 66 7.20 -6.31 13.78
C SER A 66 8.29 -6.69 12.77
N HIS A 67 9.46 -7.10 13.27
CA HIS A 67 10.58 -7.60 12.45
C HIS A 67 10.97 -6.68 11.27
N GLY A 68 10.92 -5.36 11.47
CA GLY A 68 11.23 -4.37 10.42
C GLY A 68 10.12 -4.22 9.36
N VAL A 69 8.90 -4.67 9.66
CA VAL A 69 7.71 -4.52 8.83
C VAL A 69 6.69 -3.66 9.57
N ALA A 70 6.32 -2.53 8.99
CA ALA A 70 5.18 -1.73 9.40
C ALA A 70 3.93 -2.26 8.69
N GLN A 71 2.89 -2.59 9.45
CA GLN A 71 1.62 -3.08 8.94
C GLN A 71 0.53 -2.07 9.30
N LYS A 72 -0.14 -1.55 8.28
CA LYS A 72 -1.32 -0.68 8.43
C LYS A 72 -2.56 -1.44 8.00
N LEU A 73 -3.56 -1.49 8.85
CA LEU A 73 -4.87 -2.02 8.53
C LEU A 73 -5.68 -0.97 7.75
N TYR A 74 -6.37 -1.42 6.71
CA TYR A 74 -7.39 -0.65 6.01
C TYR A 74 -8.71 -1.42 6.11
N SER A 75 -9.43 -1.18 7.20
CA SER A 75 -10.63 -1.94 7.59
C SER A 75 -11.79 -1.78 6.63
N ASP A 76 -11.87 -0.61 6.00
CA ASP A 76 -13.03 -0.16 5.23
C ASP A 76 -13.03 -0.70 3.80
N PHE A 77 -12.02 -1.50 3.44
CA PHE A 77 -11.96 -2.16 2.15
C PHE A 77 -13.07 -3.23 2.02
N ASP A 78 -14.00 -2.98 1.11
CA ASP A 78 -15.01 -3.96 0.71
C ASP A 78 -14.53 -4.80 -0.48
N VAL A 79 -14.48 -6.12 -0.27
CA VAL A 79 -14.05 -7.09 -1.29
C VAL A 79 -15.07 -7.27 -2.42
N HIS A 80 -16.36 -7.11 -2.13
CA HIS A 80 -17.44 -7.23 -3.10
C HIS A 80 -17.45 -6.01 -4.01
N GLU A 81 -17.42 -4.81 -3.42
CA GLU A 81 -17.30 -3.56 -4.17
C GLU A 81 -16.08 -3.59 -5.08
N TYR A 82 -14.91 -3.94 -4.54
CA TYR A 82 -13.68 -4.01 -5.33
C TYR A 82 -13.79 -4.97 -6.52
N LYS A 83 -14.46 -6.11 -6.38
CA LYS A 83 -14.58 -7.10 -7.46
C LYS A 83 -15.43 -6.60 -8.62
N ASP A 84 -16.46 -5.83 -8.31
CA ASP A 84 -17.43 -5.30 -9.26
C ASP A 84 -16.88 -4.11 -10.07
N LEU A 85 -15.78 -3.49 -9.62
CA LEU A 85 -15.09 -2.43 -10.34
C LEU A 85 -14.45 -2.91 -11.65
N GLU A 86 -14.49 -2.04 -12.68
CA GLU A 86 -13.71 -2.22 -13.89
C GLU A 86 -12.21 -2.02 -13.63
N LYS A 87 -11.36 -2.48 -14.56
CA LYS A 87 -9.90 -2.46 -14.38
C LYS A 87 -9.34 -1.09 -13.98
N ASN A 88 -9.74 -0.03 -14.67
CA ASN A 88 -9.23 1.32 -14.37
C ASN A 88 -9.74 1.83 -13.02
N GLU A 89 -10.97 1.48 -12.66
CA GLU A 89 -11.56 1.85 -11.37
C GLU A 89 -10.87 1.13 -10.21
N LYS A 90 -10.53 -0.16 -10.37
CA LYS A 90 -9.71 -0.93 -9.41
C LYS A 90 -8.38 -0.25 -9.14
N ILE A 91 -7.71 0.22 -10.20
CA ILE A 91 -6.42 0.91 -10.09
C ILE A 91 -6.58 2.22 -9.31
N GLN A 92 -7.58 3.04 -9.64
CA GLN A 92 -7.82 4.31 -8.95
C GLN A 92 -8.21 4.09 -7.49
N TYR A 93 -9.07 3.10 -7.23
CA TYR A 93 -9.49 2.71 -5.87
C TYR A 93 -8.29 2.30 -5.02
N MET A 94 -7.42 1.42 -5.54
CA MET A 94 -6.21 0.99 -4.84
C MET A 94 -5.21 2.13 -4.62
N ARG A 95 -5.05 3.03 -5.60
CA ARG A 95 -4.22 4.23 -5.44
C ARG A 95 -4.76 5.17 -4.35
N GLY A 96 -6.08 5.33 -4.25
CA GLY A 96 -6.73 6.07 -3.17
C GLY A 96 -6.32 5.54 -1.79
N ILE A 97 -6.47 4.23 -1.59
CA ILE A 97 -6.05 3.54 -0.35
C ILE A 97 -4.56 3.75 -0.06
N ILE A 98 -3.70 3.62 -1.07
CA ILE A 98 -2.26 3.82 -0.91
C ILE A 98 -1.98 5.26 -0.46
N PHE A 99 -2.59 6.26 -1.10
CA PHE A 99 -2.36 7.66 -0.76
C PHE A 99 -2.84 8.01 0.65
N GLU A 100 -4.01 7.51 1.05
CA GLU A 100 -4.51 7.68 2.42
C GLU A 100 -3.56 7.08 3.45
N VAL A 101 -3.01 5.89 3.18
CA VAL A 101 -2.04 5.27 4.08
C VAL A 101 -0.70 5.99 4.07
N LEU A 102 -0.22 6.48 2.92
CA LEU A 102 1.02 7.27 2.85
C LEU A 102 0.90 8.58 3.62
N ASP A 103 -0.25 9.26 3.54
CA ASP A 103 -0.54 10.46 4.34
C ASP A 103 -0.56 10.12 5.83
N TRP A 104 -1.27 9.05 6.20
CA TRP A 104 -1.31 8.61 7.59
C TRP A 104 0.10 8.32 8.14
N LEU A 105 0.93 7.61 7.37
CA LEU A 105 2.32 7.33 7.77
C LEU A 105 3.15 8.62 7.86
N TYR A 106 2.93 9.60 6.98
CA TYR A 106 3.59 10.88 7.05
C TYR A 106 3.20 11.68 8.31
N ASP A 107 1.91 11.71 8.64
CA ASP A 107 1.38 12.50 9.75
C ASP A 107 1.69 11.90 11.13
N ASN A 108 2.01 10.60 11.20
CA ASN A 108 2.21 9.87 12.47
C ASN A 108 3.67 9.57 12.82
N PHE A 109 4.64 9.83 11.94
CA PHE A 109 6.06 9.55 12.21
C PHE A 109 6.97 10.72 11.79
N ASP A 110 7.85 11.15 12.70
CA ASP A 110 8.70 12.34 12.51
C ASP A 110 9.68 12.24 11.31
N ASP A 111 10.09 11.03 10.92
CA ASP A 111 11.05 10.76 9.84
C ASP A 111 10.39 10.14 8.59
N ALA A 112 9.14 10.52 8.32
CA ALA A 112 8.31 9.93 7.26
C ALA A 112 8.23 10.74 5.95
N GLN A 113 9.11 11.73 5.75
CA GLN A 113 9.09 12.62 4.58
C GLN A 113 9.17 11.87 3.24
N CYS A 114 9.73 10.65 3.24
CA CYS A 114 9.78 9.85 2.02
C CYS A 114 8.42 9.34 1.54
N PHE A 115 7.42 9.18 2.42
CA PHE A 115 6.06 8.82 2.01
C PHE A 115 5.38 9.97 1.26
N ARG A 116 5.58 11.21 1.74
CA ARG A 116 5.13 12.42 1.02
C ARG A 116 5.77 12.53 -0.36
N ALA A 117 7.10 12.38 -0.44
CA ALA A 117 7.81 12.42 -1.71
C ALA A 117 7.39 11.28 -2.67
N ALA A 118 7.06 10.09 -2.14
CA ALA A 118 6.53 8.99 -2.94
C ALA A 118 5.13 9.31 -3.48
N LYS A 119 4.24 9.87 -2.65
CA LYS A 119 2.89 10.29 -3.08
C LYS A 119 2.93 11.37 -4.16
N GLU A 120 3.80 12.38 -4.02
CA GLU A 120 3.99 13.44 -5.01
C GLU A 120 4.39 12.84 -6.38
N LYS A 121 5.41 11.97 -6.41
CA LYS A 121 5.84 11.28 -7.64
C LYS A 121 4.78 10.39 -8.26
N LEU A 122 4.02 9.65 -7.45
CA LEU A 122 2.92 8.82 -7.95
C LEU A 122 1.81 9.69 -8.57
N SER A 123 1.53 10.85 -7.97
CA SER A 123 0.52 11.79 -8.48
C SER A 123 0.94 12.40 -9.82
N GLU A 124 2.22 12.71 -10.01
CA GLU A 124 2.78 13.18 -11.29
C GLU A 124 2.63 12.14 -12.41
N GLN A 125 2.83 10.86 -12.10
CA GLN A 125 2.64 9.76 -13.06
C GLN A 125 1.17 9.58 -13.47
N VAL A 126 0.22 9.91 -12.60
CA VAL A 126 -1.21 9.90 -12.94
C VAL A 126 -1.57 11.09 -13.84
N ALA A 127 -0.94 12.25 -13.61
CA ALA A 127 -1.21 13.49 -14.33
C ALA A 127 -0.56 13.56 -15.72
N ALA A 128 0.33 12.62 -16.06
CA ALA A 128 1.01 12.54 -17.36
C ALA A 128 0.48 11.40 -18.25
N PRO A 129 -0.83 11.33 -18.60
CA PRO A 129 -1.35 10.21 -19.36
C PRO A 129 -0.88 10.18 -20.83
N ASP A 130 -0.27 11.24 -21.38
CA ASP A 130 0.30 11.22 -22.73
C ASP A 130 1.45 12.25 -22.86
N SER A 131 2.66 11.79 -23.17
CA SER A 131 3.74 12.57 -23.80
C SER A 131 4.53 11.69 -24.75
#